data_AF-A0A4Q0NYE5-F1
#
_entry.id   AF-A0A4Q0NYE5-F1
#
_cell.length_a   1.000
_cell.length_b   1.000
_cell.length_c   1.000
_cell.angle_alpha   90.00
_cell.angle_beta   90.00
_cell.angle_gamma   90.00
#
_symmetry.space_group_name_H-M   'P 1'
#
loop_
_entity.id
_entity.type
_entity.pdbx_description
1 polymer ?
#
loop_
_entity_poly.entity_id
_entity_poly.type
_entity_poly.pdbx_seq_one_letter_code
_entity_poly.pdbx_strand_id
1 'polypeptide(L)'
;MVSTPFTYSDIILKELDLVALETELKKRWPYRDLWFRKQNDIWDNYSNFIYHTQEFENLIERIEFTVKKFDLNKKHFFYYTVNRWYNYWSCRAVEQIFTGLEGVIAAENKKDRLVDFSIQRVKFDLKTTKFPRGFGWNLKYAQSHEQKLIKWLYLNQSMGRRFHTENRLFLIVYSSDGYHYKLKAEIAWLRTVVENYVAQFTPEQLKRPHIDETKPAYSDIIWAIR
;
A
#
# COMPACT_ATOMS: atom_id res chain seq x y z
N MET A 1 44.42 -12.45 21.67
CA MET A 1 43.55 -12.85 20.55
C MET A 1 42.23 -12.12 20.71
N VAL A 2 42.04 -11.07 19.91
CA VAL A 2 40.85 -10.21 19.96
C VAL A 2 39.82 -10.85 19.03
N SER A 3 38.73 -11.38 19.59
CA SER A 3 37.60 -11.87 18.82
C SER A 3 36.76 -10.69 18.35
N THR A 4 36.72 -10.48 17.04
CA THR A 4 35.78 -9.57 16.36
C THR A 4 34.32 -9.97 16.67
N PRO A 5 33.43 -9.01 17.00
CA PRO A 5 32.01 -9.31 17.08
C PRO A 5 31.44 -9.39 15.66
N PHE A 6 30.78 -10.52 15.36
CA PHE A 6 29.88 -10.65 14.22
C PHE A 6 28.79 -9.57 14.34
N THR A 7 28.92 -8.51 13.55
CA THR A 7 27.82 -7.56 13.33
C THR A 7 26.75 -8.27 12.52
N TYR A 8 25.61 -8.51 13.15
CA TYR A 8 24.40 -8.92 12.46
C TYR A 8 24.11 -7.90 11.35
N SER A 9 24.26 -8.32 10.10
CA SER A 9 23.87 -7.50 8.96
C SER A 9 22.37 -7.30 9.02
N ASP A 10 21.97 -6.04 9.17
CA ASP A 10 20.63 -5.58 8.84
C ASP A 10 20.22 -6.20 7.51
N ILE A 11 19.04 -6.83 7.48
CA ILE A 11 18.42 -7.22 6.22
C ILE A 11 18.06 -5.90 5.52
N ILE A 12 19.00 -5.40 4.72
CA ILE A 12 18.73 -4.47 3.64
C ILE A 12 17.63 -5.15 2.84
N LEU A 13 16.40 -4.63 2.95
CA LEU A 13 15.35 -4.98 2.01
C LEU A 13 15.95 -4.75 0.62
N LYS A 14 16.05 -5.83 -0.15
CA LYS A 14 16.59 -5.77 -1.50
C LYS A 14 15.88 -4.64 -2.22
N GLU A 15 16.65 -3.66 -2.66
CA GLU A 15 16.17 -2.56 -3.47
C GLU A 15 15.42 -3.14 -4.67
N LEU A 16 14.18 -2.69 -4.86
CA LEU A 16 13.32 -3.14 -5.95
C LEU A 16 13.80 -2.47 -7.23
N ASP A 17 13.91 -3.25 -8.30
CA ASP A 17 13.89 -2.69 -9.64
C ASP A 17 12.46 -2.21 -9.93
N LEU A 18 12.25 -0.90 -9.77
CA LEU A 18 10.92 -0.29 -9.92
C LEU A 18 10.42 -0.32 -11.37
N VAL A 19 11.31 -0.35 -12.36
CA VAL A 19 10.95 -0.40 -13.79
C VAL A 19 10.49 -1.80 -14.16
N ALA A 20 11.24 -2.82 -13.72
CA ALA A 20 10.83 -4.21 -13.89
C ALA A 20 9.52 -4.49 -13.12
N LEU A 21 9.41 -4.03 -11.87
CA LEU A 21 8.21 -4.25 -11.07
C LEU A 21 6.97 -3.57 -11.66
N GLU A 22 7.11 -2.37 -12.22
CA GLU A 22 6.03 -1.70 -12.95
C GLU A 22 5.53 -2.57 -14.11
N THR A 23 6.45 -3.11 -14.89
CA THR A 23 6.13 -4.00 -16.02
C THR A 23 5.36 -5.23 -15.54
N GLU A 24 5.81 -5.88 -14.46
CA GLU A 24 5.13 -7.03 -13.86
C GLU A 24 3.74 -6.68 -13.33
N LEU A 25 3.59 -5.57 -12.62
CA LEU A 25 2.29 -5.11 -12.10
C LEU A 25 1.29 -4.84 -13.24
N LYS A 26 1.74 -4.29 -14.37
CA LYS A 26 0.90 -4.01 -15.54
C LYS A 26 0.34 -5.27 -16.18
N LYS A 27 0.99 -6.44 -16.05
CA LYS A 27 0.45 -7.73 -16.49
C LYS A 27 -0.86 -8.12 -15.78
N ARG A 28 -1.19 -7.50 -14.64
CA ARG A 28 -2.46 -7.69 -13.92
C ARG A 28 -3.64 -6.90 -14.51
N TRP A 29 -3.41 -5.93 -15.42
CA TRP A 29 -4.45 -5.07 -16.00
C TRP A 29 -5.56 -5.78 -16.80
N PRO A 30 -5.31 -6.90 -17.51
CA PRO A 30 -6.36 -7.64 -18.19
C PRO A 30 -7.44 -8.22 -17.24
N TYR A 31 -7.11 -8.40 -15.97
CA TYR A 31 -8.03 -8.97 -14.98
C TYR A 31 -8.84 -7.88 -14.27
N ARG A 32 -10.11 -8.12 -13.96
CA ARG A 32 -10.92 -7.13 -13.22
C ARG A 32 -10.55 -7.07 -11.74
N ASP A 33 -10.91 -6.00 -11.05
CA ASP A 33 -10.76 -5.90 -9.58
C ASP A 33 -11.95 -6.57 -8.87
N LEU A 34 -11.89 -7.90 -8.81
CA LEU A 34 -12.89 -8.77 -8.18
C LEU A 34 -12.23 -9.55 -7.05
N TRP A 35 -12.88 -9.66 -5.89
CA TRP A 35 -12.34 -10.40 -4.74
C TRP A 35 -13.07 -11.73 -4.48
N PHE A 36 -14.34 -11.86 -4.90
CA PHE A 36 -15.25 -12.98 -4.63
C PHE A 36 -15.53 -13.31 -3.16
N ARG A 37 -14.70 -12.84 -2.23
CA ARG A 37 -14.86 -12.96 -0.79
C ARG A 37 -14.06 -11.89 -0.05
N LYS A 38 -14.39 -11.70 1.21
CA LYS A 38 -13.56 -10.91 2.13
C LYS A 38 -12.23 -11.64 2.41
N GLN A 39 -11.17 -10.86 2.63
CA GLN A 39 -9.88 -11.37 3.08
C GLN A 39 -10.01 -12.15 4.40
N ASN A 40 -9.33 -13.28 4.51
CA ASN A 40 -9.35 -14.17 5.69
C ASN A 40 -8.00 -14.88 5.89
N ASP A 41 -7.76 -15.36 7.11
CA ASP A 41 -6.46 -15.91 7.51
C ASP A 41 -6.07 -17.18 6.74
N ILE A 42 -7.04 -18.03 6.37
CA ILE A 42 -6.78 -19.30 5.68
C ILE A 42 -6.22 -19.02 4.28
N TRP A 43 -6.93 -18.21 3.49
CA TRP A 43 -6.49 -17.86 2.14
C TRP A 43 -5.30 -16.91 2.17
N ASP A 44 -5.15 -16.13 3.23
CA ASP A 44 -3.94 -15.34 3.45
C ASP A 44 -2.72 -16.26 3.58
N ASN A 45 -2.82 -17.32 4.40
CA ASN A 45 -1.77 -18.32 4.56
C ASN A 45 -1.46 -19.03 3.23
N TYR A 46 -2.49 -19.52 2.52
CA TYR A 46 -2.31 -20.21 1.24
C TYR A 46 -1.66 -19.35 0.17
N SER A 47 -1.83 -18.03 0.22
CA SER A 47 -1.24 -17.09 -0.73
C SER A 47 -0.04 -16.30 -0.17
N ASN A 48 0.59 -16.74 0.93
CA ASN A 48 1.75 -16.02 1.50
C ASN A 48 2.97 -15.94 0.55
N PHE A 49 3.03 -16.80 -0.46
CA PHE A 49 4.08 -16.74 -1.48
C PHE A 49 4.12 -15.41 -2.26
N ILE A 50 3.04 -14.62 -2.24
CA ILE A 50 3.00 -13.31 -2.90
C ILE A 50 4.12 -12.37 -2.43
N TYR A 51 4.55 -12.48 -1.18
CA TYR A 51 5.55 -11.58 -0.58
C TYR A 51 6.96 -11.80 -1.13
N HIS A 52 7.18 -12.90 -1.84
CA HIS A 52 8.47 -13.29 -2.38
C HIS A 52 8.41 -13.60 -3.88
N THR A 53 7.29 -13.30 -4.54
CA THR A 53 7.08 -13.57 -5.97
C THR A 53 6.80 -12.25 -6.68
N GLN A 54 7.77 -11.72 -7.43
CA GLN A 54 7.61 -10.46 -8.18
C GLN A 54 7.13 -10.70 -9.62
N GLU A 55 7.60 -11.75 -10.27
CA GLU A 55 7.19 -12.05 -11.64
C GLU A 55 5.74 -12.57 -11.68
N PHE A 56 4.95 -12.02 -12.59
CA PHE A 56 3.54 -12.35 -12.70
C PHE A 56 3.33 -13.79 -13.16
N GLU A 57 4.16 -14.31 -14.05
CA GLU A 57 4.09 -15.69 -14.53
C GLU A 57 4.36 -16.68 -13.38
N ASN A 58 5.40 -16.45 -12.58
CA ASN A 58 5.70 -17.24 -11.38
C ASN A 58 4.55 -17.18 -10.35
N LEU A 59 3.86 -16.03 -10.25
CA LEU A 59 2.67 -15.89 -9.43
C LEU A 59 1.55 -16.81 -9.93
N ILE A 60 1.31 -16.87 -11.23
CA ILE A 60 0.27 -17.72 -11.83
C ILE A 60 0.59 -19.20 -11.57
N GLU A 61 1.82 -19.64 -11.80
CA GLU A 61 2.23 -21.03 -11.53
C GLU A 61 1.98 -21.44 -10.08
N ARG A 62 2.35 -20.56 -9.12
CA ARG A 62 2.11 -20.79 -7.69
C ARG A 62 0.63 -20.80 -7.31
N ILE A 63 -0.19 -19.98 -7.97
CA ILE A 63 -1.65 -20.01 -7.82
C ILE A 63 -2.16 -21.38 -8.27
N GLU A 64 -1.77 -21.86 -9.44
CA GLU A 64 -2.24 -23.14 -9.99
C GLU A 64 -1.82 -24.34 -9.13
N PHE A 65 -0.58 -24.35 -8.65
CA PHE A 65 -0.10 -25.35 -7.71
C PHE A 65 -0.95 -25.36 -6.42
N THR A 66 -1.18 -24.18 -5.82
CA THR A 66 -1.94 -24.05 -4.58
C THR A 66 -3.41 -24.45 -4.75
N VAL A 67 -4.02 -24.11 -5.90
CA VAL A 67 -5.38 -24.53 -6.24
C VAL A 67 -5.51 -26.05 -6.26
N LYS A 68 -4.56 -26.75 -6.91
CA LYS A 68 -4.54 -28.22 -6.95
C LYS A 68 -4.28 -28.83 -5.56
N LYS A 69 -3.33 -28.26 -4.81
CA LYS A 69 -2.92 -28.78 -3.50
C LYS A 69 -4.04 -28.75 -2.45
N PHE A 70 -4.86 -27.71 -2.46
CA PHE A 70 -5.90 -27.49 -1.45
C PHE A 70 -7.33 -27.61 -1.99
N ASP A 71 -7.49 -28.15 -3.20
CA ASP A 71 -8.78 -28.31 -3.90
C ASP A 71 -9.66 -27.03 -3.87
N LEU A 72 -9.07 -25.92 -4.29
CA LEU A 72 -9.72 -24.60 -4.23
C LEU A 72 -10.49 -24.28 -5.51
N ASN A 73 -11.51 -23.43 -5.40
CA ASN A 73 -12.10 -22.82 -6.59
C ASN A 73 -11.07 -21.94 -7.32
N LYS A 74 -10.62 -22.40 -8.51
CA LYS A 74 -9.56 -21.76 -9.32
C LYS A 74 -9.80 -20.26 -9.51
N LYS A 75 -11.02 -19.89 -9.95
CA LYS A 75 -11.37 -18.49 -10.24
C LYS A 75 -11.29 -17.63 -8.99
N HIS A 76 -11.89 -18.06 -7.89
CA HIS A 76 -11.95 -17.27 -6.67
C HIS A 76 -10.55 -17.09 -6.06
N PHE A 77 -9.76 -18.17 -5.99
CA PHE A 77 -8.41 -18.09 -5.41
C PHE A 77 -7.44 -17.30 -6.29
N PHE A 78 -7.55 -17.40 -7.61
CA PHE A 78 -6.80 -16.56 -8.55
C PHE A 78 -7.03 -15.08 -8.26
N TYR A 79 -8.29 -14.63 -8.30
CA TYR A 79 -8.64 -13.22 -8.13
C TYR A 79 -8.28 -12.68 -6.74
N TYR A 80 -8.45 -13.50 -5.70
CA TYR A 80 -8.00 -13.17 -4.36
C TYR A 80 -6.48 -12.94 -4.30
N THR A 81 -5.72 -13.88 -4.84
CA THR A 81 -4.26 -13.90 -4.76
C THR A 81 -3.64 -12.77 -5.58
N VAL A 82 -4.09 -12.55 -6.82
CA VAL A 82 -3.56 -11.47 -7.67
C VAL A 82 -3.86 -10.09 -7.08
N ASN A 83 -4.99 -9.90 -6.39
CA ASN A 83 -5.27 -8.63 -5.73
C ASN A 83 -4.41 -8.40 -4.50
N ARG A 84 -4.15 -9.44 -3.69
CA ARG A 84 -3.21 -9.33 -2.57
C ARG A 84 -1.81 -9.03 -3.06
N TRP A 85 -1.33 -9.77 -4.06
CA TRP A 85 -0.03 -9.57 -4.70
C TRP A 85 0.10 -8.13 -5.23
N TYR A 86 -0.88 -7.68 -6.00
CA TYR A 86 -0.88 -6.34 -6.59
C TYR A 86 -0.91 -5.25 -5.52
N ASN A 87 -1.70 -5.41 -4.46
CA ASN A 87 -1.74 -4.47 -3.35
C ASN A 87 -0.43 -4.41 -2.59
N TYR A 88 0.22 -5.55 -2.35
CA TYR A 88 1.49 -5.61 -1.66
C TYR A 88 2.59 -4.91 -2.47
N TRP A 89 2.84 -5.38 -3.69
CA TRP A 89 3.98 -4.89 -4.48
C TRP A 89 3.84 -3.44 -4.92
N SER A 90 2.63 -2.97 -5.26
CA SER A 90 2.41 -1.54 -5.53
C SER A 90 2.66 -0.67 -4.29
N CYS A 91 2.29 -1.13 -3.09
CA CYS A 91 2.58 -0.40 -1.85
C CYS A 91 4.10 -0.34 -1.60
N ARG A 92 4.77 -1.48 -1.73
CA ARG A 92 6.24 -1.60 -1.60
C ARG A 92 6.99 -0.69 -2.57
N ALA A 93 6.52 -0.56 -3.80
CA ALA A 93 7.10 0.35 -4.79
C ALA A 93 6.99 1.81 -4.34
N VAL A 94 5.80 2.24 -3.86
CA VAL A 94 5.58 3.61 -3.39
C VAL A 94 6.37 3.88 -2.11
N GLU A 95 6.43 2.94 -1.17
CA GLU A 95 7.29 3.05 0.03
C GLU A 95 8.75 3.27 -0.36
N GLN A 96 9.28 2.51 -1.32
CA GLN A 96 10.66 2.69 -1.79
C GLN A 96 10.86 4.06 -2.42
N ILE A 97 9.90 4.56 -3.21
CA ILE A 97 9.93 5.92 -3.74
C ILE A 97 10.09 6.92 -2.59
N PHE A 98 9.22 6.88 -1.58
CA PHE A 98 9.31 7.79 -0.43
C PHE A 98 10.68 7.75 0.23
N THR A 99 11.15 6.55 0.59
CA THR A 99 12.42 6.40 1.32
C THR A 99 13.65 6.74 0.49
N GLY A 100 13.51 6.90 -0.83
CA GLY A 100 14.57 7.37 -1.72
C GLY A 100 14.61 8.89 -1.92
N LEU A 101 13.67 9.64 -1.34
CA LEU A 101 13.63 11.10 -1.47
C LEU A 101 14.40 11.80 -0.34
N GLU A 102 15.02 12.92 -0.69
CA GLU A 102 15.67 13.80 0.28
C GLU A 102 14.65 14.31 1.32
N GLY A 103 15.06 14.35 2.59
CA GLY A 103 14.19 14.78 3.70
C GLY A 103 13.21 13.73 4.20
N VAL A 104 13.18 12.53 3.60
CA VAL A 104 12.41 11.37 4.08
C VAL A 104 13.33 10.37 4.77
N ILE A 105 12.97 9.97 6.00
CA ILE A 105 13.76 9.03 6.79
C ILE A 105 12.96 7.74 6.95
N ALA A 106 13.49 6.63 6.44
CA ALA A 106 12.89 5.30 6.61
C ALA A 106 12.81 4.90 8.09
N ALA A 107 11.79 4.11 8.46
CA ALA A 107 11.70 3.58 9.82
C ALA A 107 12.91 2.69 10.17
N GLU A 108 13.51 2.94 11.35
CA GLU A 108 14.66 2.18 11.88
C GLU A 108 14.31 0.70 12.11
N ASN A 109 13.16 0.44 12.71
CA ASN A 109 12.67 -0.92 12.96
C ASN A 109 11.54 -1.28 12.01
N LYS A 110 11.85 -1.97 10.92
CA LYS A 110 10.84 -2.37 9.92
C LYS A 110 9.90 -3.51 10.37
N LYS A 111 10.07 -4.04 11.60
CA LYS A 111 9.04 -4.89 12.25
C LYS A 111 7.97 -4.06 12.94
N ASP A 112 8.23 -2.77 13.18
CA ASP A 112 7.19 -1.84 13.60
C ASP A 112 6.23 -1.64 12.43
N ARG A 113 5.00 -2.13 12.58
CA ARG A 113 3.96 -2.07 11.55
C ARG A 113 3.23 -0.74 11.52
N LEU A 114 3.65 0.21 12.35
CA LEU A 114 2.95 1.47 12.59
C LEU A 114 3.61 2.65 11.89
N VAL A 115 4.83 2.47 11.37
CA VAL A 115 5.63 3.54 10.75
C VAL A 115 6.45 2.97 9.61
N ASP A 116 6.24 3.49 8.40
CA ASP A 116 7.05 3.17 7.23
C ASP A 116 8.21 4.17 7.08
N PHE A 117 7.93 5.45 7.30
CA PHE A 117 8.91 6.54 7.18
C PHE A 117 8.49 7.78 8.01
N SER A 118 9.34 8.79 8.00
CA SER A 118 9.03 10.12 8.51
C SER A 118 9.43 11.23 7.53
N ILE A 119 8.64 12.30 7.50
CA ILE A 119 8.89 13.53 6.74
C ILE A 119 8.91 14.68 7.75
N GLN A 120 9.98 15.48 7.77
CA GLN A 120 10.16 16.56 8.77
C GLN A 120 9.84 16.10 10.20
N ARG A 121 10.34 14.91 10.60
CA ARG A 121 10.15 14.26 11.92
C ARG A 121 8.73 13.78 12.23
N VAL A 122 7.75 13.97 11.36
CA VAL A 122 6.41 13.37 11.50
C VAL A 122 6.42 11.96 10.93
N LYS A 123 6.12 10.96 11.76
CA LYS A 123 6.07 9.54 11.38
C LYS A 123 4.74 9.20 10.70
N PHE A 124 4.77 8.34 9.68
CA PHE A 124 3.59 7.89 8.93
C PHE A 124 3.64 6.39 8.61
N ASP A 125 2.47 5.74 8.67
CA ASP A 125 2.12 4.52 7.94
C ASP A 125 1.51 4.92 6.58
N LEU A 126 2.02 4.37 5.50
CA LEU A 126 1.55 4.67 4.14
C LEU A 126 0.40 3.74 3.78
N LYS A 127 -0.67 4.32 3.24
CA LYS A 127 -1.76 3.55 2.65
C LYS A 127 -2.03 3.95 1.22
N THR A 128 -1.64 3.08 0.29
CA THR A 128 -1.99 3.20 -1.13
C THR A 128 -3.35 2.55 -1.40
N THR A 129 -4.37 3.36 -1.69
CA THR A 129 -5.75 2.91 -1.91
C THR A 129 -6.36 3.51 -3.18
N LYS A 130 -7.31 2.79 -3.78
CA LYS A 130 -8.22 3.36 -4.76
C LYS A 130 -9.22 4.29 -4.09
N PHE A 131 -9.74 5.27 -4.84
CA PHE A 131 -10.86 6.08 -4.36
C PHE A 131 -12.03 5.18 -3.92
N PRO A 132 -12.51 5.34 -2.66
CA PRO A 132 -13.45 4.39 -2.09
C PRO A 132 -14.87 4.59 -2.62
N ARG A 133 -15.37 3.59 -3.35
CA ARG A 133 -16.78 3.56 -3.79
C ARG A 133 -17.78 3.65 -2.62
N GLY A 134 -17.42 3.11 -1.45
CA GLY A 134 -18.26 3.11 -0.25
C GLY A 134 -18.32 4.45 0.50
N PHE A 135 -17.56 5.47 0.08
CA PHE A 135 -17.61 6.78 0.75
C PHE A 135 -18.91 7.54 0.49
N GLY A 136 -19.62 7.23 -0.61
CA GLY A 136 -20.92 7.81 -0.94
C GLY A 136 -20.87 9.22 -1.54
N TRP A 137 -19.68 9.82 -1.66
CA TRP A 137 -19.49 11.14 -2.27
C TRP A 137 -18.52 11.11 -3.44
N ASN A 138 -18.65 12.07 -4.35
CA ASN A 138 -17.77 12.19 -5.52
C ASN A 138 -16.41 12.80 -5.16
N LEU A 139 -15.48 12.80 -6.12
CA LEU A 139 -14.12 13.31 -5.96
C LEU A 139 -14.09 14.77 -5.52
N LYS A 140 -14.88 15.65 -6.15
CA LYS A 140 -14.92 17.09 -5.83
C LYS A 140 -15.33 17.33 -4.38
N TYR A 141 -16.37 16.62 -3.90
CA TYR A 141 -16.78 16.70 -2.50
C TYR A 141 -15.68 16.18 -1.57
N ALA A 142 -15.03 15.07 -1.93
CA ALA A 142 -13.95 14.51 -1.11
C ALA A 142 -12.74 15.45 -0.98
N GLN A 143 -12.31 16.10 -2.07
CA GLN A 143 -11.20 17.07 -2.07
C GLN A 143 -11.52 18.33 -1.23
N SER A 144 -12.79 18.75 -1.19
CA SER A 144 -13.24 19.86 -0.34
C SER A 144 -13.48 19.45 1.12
N HIS A 145 -13.51 18.15 1.42
CA HIS A 145 -13.84 17.59 2.73
C HIS A 145 -12.89 16.46 3.12
N GLU A 146 -11.59 16.65 2.92
CA GLU A 146 -10.58 15.61 3.11
C GLU A 146 -10.64 14.96 4.49
N GLN A 147 -10.82 15.75 5.56
CA GLN A 147 -10.94 15.22 6.91
C GLN A 147 -12.11 14.22 7.06
N LYS A 148 -13.23 14.42 6.35
CA LYS A 148 -14.36 13.46 6.35
C LYS A 148 -13.95 12.15 5.65
N LEU A 149 -13.27 12.26 4.51
CA LEU A 149 -12.79 11.09 3.78
C LEU A 149 -11.72 10.34 4.58
N ILE A 150 -10.75 11.03 5.17
CA ILE A 150 -9.73 10.44 6.03
C ILE A 150 -10.39 9.69 7.18
N LYS A 151 -11.32 10.32 7.91
CA LYS A 151 -12.06 9.66 9.00
C LYS A 151 -12.79 8.40 8.50
N TRP A 152 -13.47 8.49 7.36
CA TRP A 152 -14.11 7.31 6.75
C TRP A 152 -13.09 6.22 6.42
N LEU A 153 -11.94 6.58 5.86
CA LEU A 153 -10.86 5.65 5.53
C LEU A 153 -10.29 4.96 6.76
N TYR A 154 -10.17 5.61 7.91
CA TYR A 154 -9.78 4.94 9.16
C TYR A 154 -10.84 3.94 9.62
N LEU A 155 -12.12 4.33 9.61
CA LEU A 155 -13.22 3.52 10.12
C LEU A 155 -13.55 2.31 9.23
N ASN A 156 -13.24 2.36 7.93
CA ASN A 156 -13.61 1.33 6.95
C ASN A 156 -12.43 0.42 6.52
N GLN A 157 -11.46 0.23 7.42
CA GLN A 157 -10.31 -0.66 7.18
C GLN A 157 -10.55 -2.11 7.55
N SER A 158 -9.62 -2.97 7.16
CA SER A 158 -9.57 -4.35 7.63
C SER A 158 -9.50 -4.39 9.16
N MET A 159 -10.54 -4.94 9.79
CA MET A 159 -10.66 -5.11 11.25
C MET A 159 -9.65 -6.15 11.78
N GLY A 160 -9.29 -6.05 13.07
CA GLY A 160 -8.39 -6.97 13.78
C GLY A 160 -7.03 -6.37 14.11
N ARG A 161 -5.96 -7.19 14.17
CA ARG A 161 -4.57 -6.79 14.52
C ARG A 161 -3.94 -5.70 13.63
N ARG A 162 -4.63 -5.27 12.56
CA ARG A 162 -4.18 -4.22 11.61
C ARG A 162 -4.90 -2.88 11.82
N PHE A 163 -5.85 -2.81 12.76
CA PHE A 163 -6.49 -1.56 13.13
C PHE A 163 -5.57 -0.78 14.08
N HIS A 164 -5.18 0.42 13.67
CA HIS A 164 -4.51 1.39 14.52
C HIS A 164 -4.90 2.79 14.06
N THR A 165 -4.83 3.73 15.00
CA THR A 165 -5.13 5.15 14.80
C THR A 165 -3.86 6.01 14.71
N GLU A 166 -2.70 5.37 14.49
CA GLU A 166 -1.46 6.11 14.21
C GLU A 166 -1.58 6.96 12.95
N ASN A 167 -0.65 7.90 12.82
CA ASN A 167 -0.56 8.79 11.67
C ASN A 167 -0.49 7.99 10.36
N ARG A 168 -1.37 8.34 9.41
CA ARG A 168 -1.36 7.73 8.08
C ARG A 168 -1.33 8.75 6.99
N LEU A 169 -0.52 8.47 5.99
CA LEU A 169 -0.54 9.19 4.73
C LEU A 169 -1.28 8.33 3.70
N PHE A 170 -2.37 8.86 3.15
CA PHE A 170 -3.17 8.14 2.16
C PHE A 170 -2.79 8.56 0.75
N LEU A 171 -2.20 7.67 -0.04
CA LEU A 171 -2.10 7.86 -1.48
C LEU A 171 -3.37 7.32 -2.13
N ILE A 172 -4.21 8.22 -2.64
CA ILE A 172 -5.49 7.86 -3.25
C ILE A 172 -5.38 7.96 -4.77
N VAL A 173 -5.47 6.81 -5.43
CA VAL A 173 -5.56 6.76 -6.89
C VAL A 173 -7.00 6.92 -7.36
N TYR A 174 -7.21 7.82 -8.32
CA TYR A 174 -8.49 8.05 -8.99
C TYR A 174 -8.25 8.09 -10.51
N SER A 175 -9.02 7.31 -11.24
CA SER A 175 -9.03 7.31 -12.70
C SER A 175 -10.42 7.65 -13.22
N SER A 176 -10.51 8.62 -14.13
CA SER A 176 -11.74 9.09 -14.78
C SER A 176 -12.52 7.98 -15.48
N ASP A 177 -11.84 6.93 -15.95
CA ASP A 177 -12.44 5.76 -16.61
C ASP A 177 -13.02 4.71 -15.62
N GLY A 178 -12.88 4.94 -14.31
CA GLY A 178 -13.35 4.05 -13.24
C GLY A 178 -12.42 2.88 -12.90
N TYR A 179 -11.32 2.68 -13.64
CA TYR A 179 -10.31 1.65 -13.40
C TYR A 179 -9.19 2.14 -12.46
N HIS A 180 -9.57 2.77 -11.35
CA HIS A 180 -8.65 3.38 -10.38
C HIS A 180 -7.48 2.47 -9.96
N TYR A 181 -7.72 1.16 -9.82
CA TYR A 181 -6.68 0.21 -9.40
C TYR A 181 -5.51 0.13 -10.40
N LYS A 182 -5.73 0.38 -11.71
CA LYS A 182 -4.66 0.29 -12.72
C LYS A 182 -3.55 1.30 -12.45
N LEU A 183 -3.91 2.48 -11.95
CA LEU A 183 -2.96 3.54 -11.59
C LEU A 183 -1.97 3.13 -10.50
N LYS A 184 -2.28 2.10 -9.69
CA LYS A 184 -1.33 1.56 -8.71
C LYS A 184 -0.09 0.91 -9.34
N ALA A 185 -0.14 0.54 -10.62
CA ALA A 185 0.99 0.01 -11.38
C ALA A 185 1.78 1.10 -12.10
N GLU A 186 1.30 2.34 -12.17
CA GLU A 186 1.97 3.44 -12.86
C GLU A 186 3.06 4.04 -11.94
N ILE A 187 4.04 3.23 -11.53
CA ILE A 187 5.05 3.56 -10.52
C ILE A 187 5.85 4.81 -10.92
N ALA A 188 6.29 4.91 -12.18
CA ALA A 188 7.05 6.07 -12.66
C ALA A 188 6.23 7.37 -12.56
N TRP A 189 4.92 7.31 -12.80
CA TRP A 189 4.06 8.48 -12.61
C TRP A 189 3.78 8.74 -11.12
N LEU A 190 3.50 7.70 -10.33
CA LEU A 190 3.31 7.84 -8.88
C LEU A 190 4.54 8.46 -8.21
N ARG A 191 5.74 8.17 -8.69
CA ARG A 191 6.98 8.85 -8.27
C ARG A 191 6.85 10.36 -8.40
N THR A 192 6.44 10.87 -9.55
CA THR A 192 6.26 12.33 -9.75
C THR A 192 5.21 12.93 -8.81
N VAL A 193 4.14 12.18 -8.52
CA VAL A 193 3.10 12.62 -7.57
C VAL A 193 3.65 12.70 -6.15
N VAL A 194 4.43 11.69 -5.74
CA VAL A 194 5.04 11.62 -4.41
C VAL A 194 6.14 12.68 -4.24
N GLU A 195 7.00 12.87 -5.25
CA GLU A 195 8.03 13.91 -5.27
C GLU A 195 7.43 15.30 -5.07
N ASN A 196 6.36 15.63 -5.80
CA ASN A 196 5.66 16.91 -5.65
C ASN A 196 5.07 17.08 -4.25
N TYR A 197 4.49 16.03 -3.66
CA TYR A 197 3.95 16.09 -2.30
C TYR A 197 5.05 16.34 -1.27
N VAL A 198 6.15 15.58 -1.33
CA VAL A 198 7.27 15.72 -0.37
C VAL A 198 7.92 17.10 -0.47
N ALA A 199 8.10 17.62 -1.68
CA ALA A 199 8.70 18.94 -1.91
C ALA A 199 7.86 20.09 -1.31
N GLN A 200 6.54 19.92 -1.21
CA GLN A 200 5.61 20.93 -0.69
C GLN A 200 5.13 20.63 0.74
N PHE A 201 5.61 19.54 1.34
CA PHE A 201 5.12 19.07 2.62
C PHE A 201 5.38 20.08 3.74
N THR A 202 4.32 20.42 4.48
CA THR A 202 4.41 21.16 5.74
C THR A 202 3.55 20.48 6.80
N PRO A 203 4.02 20.30 8.05
CA PRO A 203 3.23 19.67 9.11
C PRO A 203 1.88 20.34 9.38
N GLU A 204 1.77 21.64 9.10
CA GLU A 204 0.57 22.45 9.32
C GLU A 204 -0.60 22.05 8.39
N GLN A 205 -0.31 21.43 7.24
CA GLN A 205 -1.36 20.99 6.31
C GLN A 205 -2.14 19.75 6.80
N LEU A 206 -1.54 19.00 7.74
CA LEU A 206 -2.06 17.72 8.23
C LEU A 206 -3.43 17.89 8.87
N LYS A 207 -4.36 17.03 8.44
CA LYS A 207 -5.70 16.96 9.01
C LYS A 207 -5.67 16.16 10.31
N ARG A 208 -6.60 16.49 11.19
CA ARG A 208 -6.85 15.77 12.44
C ARG A 208 -8.20 15.07 12.35
N PRO A 209 -8.28 13.89 11.72
CA PRO A 209 -9.49 13.09 11.76
C PRO A 209 -9.72 12.69 13.23
N HIS A 210 -10.77 13.21 13.84
CA HIS A 210 -11.15 12.88 15.22
C HIS A 210 -11.73 11.45 15.23
N ILE A 211 -10.83 10.46 15.22
CA ILE A 211 -11.12 9.01 15.19
C ILE A 211 -11.29 8.50 16.61
N ASP A 212 -10.43 8.96 17.53
CA ASP A 212 -10.43 8.69 18.95
C ASP A 212 -10.30 10.03 19.70
N GLU A 213 -11.01 10.17 20.83
CA GLU A 213 -10.97 11.36 21.68
C GLU A 213 -9.64 11.48 22.46
N THR A 214 -8.96 10.36 22.68
CA THR A 214 -7.79 10.25 23.55
C THR A 214 -6.46 10.40 22.81
N LYS A 215 -6.42 10.06 21.51
CA LYS A 215 -5.21 10.14 20.67
C LYS A 215 -5.52 10.76 19.31
N PRO A 216 -5.13 12.02 19.05
CA PRO A 216 -5.30 12.62 17.74
C PRO A 216 -4.34 11.97 16.74
N ALA A 217 -4.88 11.49 15.62
CA ALA A 217 -4.09 11.08 14.47
C ALA A 217 -3.80 12.30 13.58
N TYR A 218 -2.58 12.39 13.05
CA TYR A 218 -2.24 13.32 11.98
C TYR A 218 -2.24 12.57 10.65
N SER A 219 -2.96 13.11 9.68
CA SER A 219 -3.15 12.42 8.41
C SER A 219 -3.37 13.39 7.26
N ASP A 220 -3.09 12.92 6.06
CA ASP A 220 -3.28 13.71 4.84
C ASP A 220 -3.56 12.81 3.64
N ILE A 221 -3.99 13.41 2.55
CA ILE A 221 -4.25 12.73 1.28
C ILE A 221 -3.31 13.24 0.20
N ILE A 222 -2.63 12.30 -0.45
CA ILE A 222 -1.95 12.52 -1.73
C ILE A 222 -2.91 12.09 -2.84
N TRP A 223 -3.39 13.06 -3.60
CA TRP A 223 -4.30 12.84 -4.71
C TRP A 223 -3.52 12.45 -5.99
N ALA A 224 -3.64 11.20 -6.40
CA ALA A 224 -3.09 10.69 -7.66
C ALA A 224 -4.24 10.52 -8.67
N ILE A 225 -4.53 11.57 -9.45
CA ILE A 225 -5.70 11.66 -10.33
C ILE A 225 -5.27 11.61 -11.82
N ARG A 226 -5.94 10.77 -12.60
CA ARG A 226 -5.84 10.69 -14.07
C ARG A 226 -7.21 10.44 -14.71
#